data_AF-A0A3D8I289-F1
#
_entry.id   AF-A0A3D8I289-F1
#
_cell.length_a   1.000
_cell.length_b   1.000
_cell.length_c   1.000
_cell.angle_alpha   90.00
_cell.angle_beta   90.00
_cell.angle_gamma   90.00
#
_symmetry.space_group_name_H-M   'P 1'
#
loop_
_entity.id
_entity.type
_entity.pdbx_description
1 polymer ?
#
loop_
_entity_poly.entity_id
_entity_poly.type
_entity_poly.pdbx_seq_one_letter_code
_entity_poly.pdbx_strand_id
1 'polypeptide(L)'
;MLSLDCIEQCVEHIGECDILWHDYTCIYEDNISKGEYVSLLETLHITPDLAQTKAFHTLELWEQMDSFSFVHQGLFRYSILENLRFFTQLANEDALFGMILFAKAQSIRLGNFQGLIYRVHTDSVSAHGEAQGIYRKSYPLFMYDILDGFGFDDYKVKHYFFSYSCTYVCLGLLDFISTLPSTTPNPLKSKLIAFLQLRAMYAFGGVSFESDPKNIRALLKPLEPYMQKVSFNIKLAYYMPRLYRILKFIKTIFKRRG
;
A
#
# COMPACT_ATOMS: atom_id res chain seq x y z
N MET A 1 8.88 -5.62 -16.12
CA MET A 1 9.60 -5.56 -17.42
C MET A 1 8.84 -4.57 -18.28
N LEU A 2 9.50 -3.67 -18.99
CA LEU A 2 8.80 -2.73 -19.86
C LEU A 2 8.39 -3.42 -21.17
N SER A 3 7.29 -3.00 -21.80
CA SER A 3 7.07 -3.32 -23.21
C SER A 3 8.15 -2.64 -24.06
N LEU A 4 8.40 -3.17 -25.26
CA LEU A 4 9.50 -2.72 -26.12
C LEU A 4 9.39 -1.23 -26.52
N ASP A 5 8.19 -0.69 -26.47
CA ASP A 5 7.78 0.66 -26.87
C ASP A 5 7.31 1.53 -25.69
N CYS A 6 7.33 1.04 -24.44
CA CYS A 6 6.77 1.75 -23.29
C CYS A 6 7.37 3.15 -23.10
N ILE A 7 8.69 3.26 -23.22
CA ILE A 7 9.40 4.53 -23.04
C ILE A 7 9.00 5.51 -24.15
N GLU A 8 8.94 5.04 -25.40
CA GLU A 8 8.52 5.85 -26.55
C GLU A 8 7.09 6.36 -26.36
N GLN A 9 6.15 5.46 -26.05
CA GLN A 9 4.77 5.84 -25.75
C GLN A 9 4.68 6.81 -24.57
N CYS A 10 5.48 6.61 -23.51
CA CYS A 10 5.47 7.53 -22.37
C CYS A 10 5.95 8.93 -22.74
N VAL A 11 7.03 9.04 -23.51
CA VAL A 11 7.60 10.33 -23.94
C VAL A 11 6.66 11.06 -24.90
N GLU A 12 6.02 10.33 -25.81
CA GLU A 12 5.06 10.90 -26.76
C GLU A 12 3.79 11.44 -26.07
N HIS A 13 3.32 10.77 -25.01
CA HIS A 13 2.02 11.06 -24.42
C HIS A 13 2.04 11.95 -23.18
N ILE A 14 3.17 12.04 -22.46
CA ILE A 14 3.25 12.84 -21.22
C ILE A 14 3.03 14.33 -21.47
N GLY A 15 3.53 14.87 -22.58
CA GLY A 15 3.41 16.29 -22.93
C GLY A 15 3.74 17.21 -21.75
N GLU A 16 2.86 18.18 -21.46
CA GLU A 16 2.98 19.10 -20.33
C GLU A 16 2.43 18.59 -18.99
N CYS A 17 1.96 17.34 -18.92
CA CYS A 17 1.39 16.79 -17.68
C CYS A 17 2.48 16.42 -16.67
N ASP A 18 2.11 16.44 -15.39
CA ASP A 18 3.00 16.05 -14.30
C ASP A 18 3.18 14.54 -14.24
N ILE A 19 2.12 13.79 -14.55
CA ILE A 19 2.12 12.32 -14.51
C ILE A 19 1.41 11.79 -15.76
N LEU A 20 2.01 10.79 -16.39
CA LEU A 20 1.33 9.86 -17.29
C LEU A 20 1.17 8.52 -16.55
N TRP A 21 -0.07 8.09 -16.34
CA TRP A 21 -0.40 6.79 -15.75
C TRP A 21 -0.95 5.88 -16.84
N HIS A 22 -0.29 4.75 -17.07
CA HIS A 22 -0.72 3.77 -18.07
C HIS A 22 -0.95 2.40 -17.44
N ASP A 23 -1.46 1.47 -18.23
CA ASP A 23 -1.82 0.15 -17.76
C ASP A 23 -0.64 -0.84 -17.81
N TYR A 24 -0.87 -2.06 -17.33
CA TYR A 24 0.09 -3.16 -17.32
C TYR A 24 -0.57 -4.48 -17.71
N THR A 25 0.22 -5.44 -18.15
CA THR A 25 -0.17 -6.84 -18.34
C THR A 25 0.42 -7.72 -17.25
N CYS A 26 -0.23 -8.84 -16.94
CA CYS A 26 0.27 -9.82 -16.00
C CYS A 26 0.79 -11.07 -16.71
N ILE A 27 2.00 -11.51 -16.36
CA ILE A 27 2.49 -12.88 -16.63
C ILE A 27 2.47 -13.64 -15.32
N TYR A 28 1.78 -14.78 -15.30
CA TYR A 28 1.67 -15.65 -14.13
C TYR A 28 2.63 -16.83 -14.27
N GLU A 29 3.50 -16.98 -13.29
CA GLU A 29 4.54 -18.02 -13.20
C GLU A 29 4.25 -18.94 -12.01
N ASP A 30 5.04 -19.99 -11.83
CA ASP A 30 5.01 -20.88 -10.64
C ASP A 30 3.62 -21.47 -10.31
N ASN A 31 2.82 -21.75 -11.34
CA ASN A 31 1.44 -22.26 -11.20
C ASN A 31 0.53 -21.37 -10.33
N ILE A 32 0.83 -20.07 -10.24
CA ILE A 32 -0.06 -19.12 -9.59
C ILE A 32 -1.29 -18.93 -10.47
N SER A 33 -2.48 -19.11 -9.89
CA SER A 33 -3.75 -18.91 -10.57
C SER A 33 -3.85 -17.48 -11.12
N LYS A 34 -4.35 -17.36 -12.35
CA LYS A 34 -4.67 -16.05 -12.92
C LYS A 34 -5.76 -15.40 -12.07
N GLY A 35 -5.48 -14.18 -11.59
CA GLY A 35 -6.50 -13.34 -10.98
C GLY A 35 -7.36 -12.67 -12.05
N GLU A 36 -8.50 -12.13 -11.62
CA GLU A 36 -9.26 -11.18 -12.43
C GLU A 36 -8.41 -9.92 -12.62
N TYR A 37 -8.14 -9.58 -13.88
CA TYR A 37 -7.47 -8.34 -14.24
C TYR A 37 -8.55 -7.37 -14.74
N VAL A 38 -8.59 -6.20 -14.10
CA VAL A 38 -9.43 -5.08 -14.49
C VAL A 38 -8.48 -4.00 -14.99
N SER A 39 -8.76 -3.44 -16.16
CA SER A 39 -7.89 -2.40 -16.72
C SER A 39 -7.91 -1.13 -15.86
N LEU A 40 -6.90 -0.29 -16.04
CA LEU A 40 -6.80 1.01 -15.37
C LEU A 40 -8.03 1.88 -15.67
N LEU A 41 -8.42 1.95 -16.94
CA LEU A 41 -9.54 2.77 -17.39
C LEU A 41 -10.88 2.26 -16.83
N GLU A 42 -11.07 0.94 -16.78
CA GLU A 42 -12.26 0.34 -16.15
C GLU A 42 -12.29 0.59 -14.64
N THR A 43 -11.15 0.45 -13.96
CA THR A 43 -11.01 0.75 -12.52
C THR A 43 -11.37 2.21 -12.19
N LEU A 44 -11.05 3.12 -13.11
CA LEU A 44 -11.34 4.55 -12.99
C LEU A 44 -12.71 4.96 -13.53
N HIS A 45 -13.45 4.04 -14.16
CA HIS A 45 -14.68 4.32 -14.89
C HIS A 45 -14.52 5.41 -15.97
N ILE A 46 -13.37 5.42 -16.66
CA ILE A 46 -13.03 6.38 -17.71
C ILE A 46 -13.04 5.69 -19.07
N THR A 47 -13.67 6.30 -20.07
CA THR A 47 -13.65 5.78 -21.44
C THR A 47 -12.30 6.08 -22.12
N PRO A 48 -11.85 5.25 -23.08
CA PRO A 48 -10.64 5.52 -23.87
C PRO A 48 -10.62 6.90 -24.52
N ASP A 49 -11.75 7.34 -25.10
CA ASP A 49 -11.87 8.65 -25.75
C ASP A 49 -11.66 9.81 -24.77
N LEU A 50 -12.17 9.68 -23.55
CA LEU A 50 -11.98 10.67 -22.50
C LEU A 50 -10.53 10.67 -22.00
N ALA A 51 -9.93 9.49 -21.81
CA ALA A 51 -8.53 9.34 -21.42
C ALA A 51 -7.57 10.02 -22.42
N GLN A 52 -7.85 9.92 -23.72
CA GLN A 52 -7.01 10.50 -24.77
C GLN A 52 -7.06 12.04 -24.81
N THR A 53 -8.22 12.61 -24.52
CA THR A 53 -8.49 14.05 -24.75
C THR A 53 -8.37 14.89 -23.48
N LYS A 54 -8.51 14.29 -22.29
CA LYS A 54 -8.57 15.01 -21.02
C LYS A 54 -7.33 14.75 -20.17
N ALA A 55 -6.85 15.81 -19.52
CA ALA A 55 -6.01 15.69 -18.33
C ALA A 55 -6.89 15.80 -17.08
N PHE A 56 -6.55 15.04 -16.05
CA PHE A 56 -7.34 14.86 -14.85
C PHE A 56 -6.63 15.46 -13.65
N HIS A 57 -7.43 15.96 -12.71
CA HIS A 57 -6.96 16.20 -11.35
C HIS A 57 -6.99 14.91 -10.53
N THR A 58 -6.06 14.79 -9.59
CA THR A 58 -5.92 13.63 -8.70
C THR A 58 -7.21 13.23 -8.00
N LEU A 59 -8.00 14.21 -7.56
CA LEU A 59 -9.27 13.95 -6.86
C LEU A 59 -10.32 13.29 -7.75
N GLU A 60 -10.33 13.58 -9.05
CA GLU A 60 -11.23 12.93 -10.00
C GLU A 60 -10.87 11.45 -10.14
N LEU A 61 -9.57 11.16 -10.27
CA LEU A 61 -9.06 9.79 -10.40
C LEU A 61 -9.26 8.98 -9.11
N TRP A 62 -9.21 9.64 -7.97
CA TRP A 62 -9.33 8.98 -6.67
C TRP A 62 -10.75 8.86 -6.16
N GLU A 63 -11.77 9.40 -6.84
CA GLU A 63 -13.13 9.47 -6.31
C GLU A 63 -13.62 8.11 -5.77
N GLN A 64 -13.50 7.05 -6.58
CA GLN A 64 -13.95 5.70 -6.27
C GLN A 64 -12.87 4.79 -5.67
N MET A 65 -11.68 5.32 -5.38
CA MET A 65 -10.58 4.51 -4.84
C MET A 65 -10.63 4.45 -3.32
N ASP A 66 -10.56 3.25 -2.75
CA ASP A 66 -10.38 3.04 -1.31
C ASP A 66 -8.91 3.02 -0.88
N SER A 67 -8.01 2.70 -1.82
CA SER A 67 -6.57 2.61 -1.60
C SER A 67 -5.81 3.05 -2.85
N PHE A 68 -4.58 3.49 -2.67
CA PHE A 68 -3.73 3.92 -3.78
C PHE A 68 -2.27 3.52 -3.57
N SER A 69 -1.61 3.13 -4.66
CA SER A 69 -0.17 2.85 -4.74
C SER A 69 0.28 3.07 -6.17
N PHE A 70 1.46 3.66 -6.34
CA PHE A 70 2.03 3.93 -7.65
C PHE A 70 3.56 3.89 -7.57
N VAL A 71 4.18 3.11 -8.45
CA VAL A 71 5.65 3.04 -8.56
C VAL A 71 6.13 2.70 -9.97
N HIS A 72 5.42 1.83 -10.70
CA HIS A 72 5.91 1.25 -11.95
C HIS A 72 4.99 1.45 -13.15
N GLN A 73 3.84 2.10 -12.99
CA GLN A 73 2.79 2.21 -14.02
C GLN A 73 2.77 3.57 -14.70
N GLY A 74 3.92 4.16 -15.00
CA GLY A 74 3.92 5.47 -15.63
C GLY A 74 5.23 6.23 -15.63
N LEU A 75 5.10 7.48 -16.05
CA LEU A 75 6.17 8.47 -16.07
C LEU A 75 5.68 9.70 -15.31
N PHE A 76 6.58 10.40 -14.63
CA PHE A 76 6.24 11.64 -13.93
C PHE A 76 7.38 12.65 -14.01
N ARG A 77 7.04 13.94 -13.92
CA ARG A 77 8.01 15.05 -13.96
C ARG A 77 8.86 15.04 -12.70
N TYR A 78 10.17 15.24 -12.87
CA TYR A 78 11.09 15.32 -11.73
C TYR A 78 10.75 16.47 -10.76
N SER A 79 10.16 17.56 -11.25
CA SER A 79 9.80 18.73 -10.44
C SER A 79 8.87 18.40 -9.26
N ILE A 80 7.99 17.40 -9.39
CA ILE A 80 7.06 17.02 -8.32
C ILE A 80 7.68 16.10 -7.25
N LEU A 81 8.94 15.68 -7.42
CA LEU A 81 9.68 14.81 -6.48
C LEU A 81 10.30 15.54 -5.28
N GLU A 82 10.10 16.86 -5.11
CA GLU A 82 10.81 17.64 -4.09
C GLU A 82 10.81 16.93 -2.71
N ASN A 83 11.99 16.42 -2.32
CA ASN A 83 12.26 15.58 -1.14
C ASN A 83 11.46 14.27 -0.96
N LEU A 84 10.70 13.83 -1.97
CA LEU A 84 9.98 12.55 -1.96
C LEU A 84 10.89 11.40 -2.41
N ARG A 85 11.11 10.41 -1.55
CA ARG A 85 11.95 9.23 -1.82
C ARG A 85 11.30 7.96 -1.27
N PHE A 86 11.64 6.82 -1.84
CA PHE A 86 11.30 5.53 -1.25
C PHE A 86 12.06 5.33 0.05
N PHE A 87 11.39 4.71 1.01
CA PHE A 87 12.03 4.22 2.21
C PHE A 87 12.27 2.70 2.05
N THR A 88 13.51 2.32 1.76
CA THR A 88 13.89 0.98 1.26
C THR A 88 13.72 -0.17 2.23
N GLN A 89 13.42 0.10 3.51
CA GLN A 89 13.29 -0.92 4.57
C GLN A 89 11.83 -1.16 4.97
N LEU A 90 10.86 -0.75 4.16
CA LEU A 90 9.44 -0.98 4.39
C LEU A 90 8.85 -1.75 3.22
N ALA A 91 7.86 -2.59 3.50
CA ALA A 91 6.94 -3.08 2.48
C ALA A 91 5.92 -1.99 2.12
N ASN A 92 5.38 -2.03 0.90
CA ASN A 92 4.34 -1.10 0.44
C ASN A 92 4.77 0.38 0.51
N GLU A 93 6.06 0.64 0.33
CA GLU A 93 6.63 1.97 0.21
C GLU A 93 6.06 2.75 -0.99
N ASP A 94 5.62 2.01 -2.01
CA ASP A 94 4.91 2.49 -3.21
C ASP A 94 3.55 3.13 -2.90
N ALA A 95 2.90 2.75 -1.81
CA ALA A 95 1.67 3.35 -1.35
C ALA A 95 1.90 4.80 -0.89
N LEU A 96 2.83 5.00 0.04
CA LEU A 96 3.15 6.34 0.55
C LEU A 96 3.70 7.24 -0.57
N PHE A 97 4.66 6.71 -1.34
CA PHE A 97 5.25 7.43 -2.45
C PHE A 97 4.19 7.84 -3.47
N GLY A 98 3.37 6.90 -3.93
CA GLY A 98 2.32 7.16 -4.91
C GLY A 98 1.31 8.19 -4.41
N MET A 99 0.81 8.04 -3.18
CA MET A 99 -0.15 8.99 -2.60
C MET A 99 0.41 10.41 -2.56
N ILE A 100 1.65 10.60 -2.10
CA ILE A 100 2.24 11.94 -2.04
C ILE A 100 2.53 12.49 -3.44
N LEU A 101 3.05 11.66 -4.35
CA LEU A 101 3.36 12.06 -5.72
C LEU A 101 2.11 12.58 -6.44
N PHE A 102 1.02 11.82 -6.40
CA PHE A 102 -0.24 12.20 -7.02
C PHE A 102 -0.90 13.39 -6.31
N ALA A 103 -0.76 13.51 -4.98
CA ALA A 103 -1.25 14.68 -4.26
C ALA A 103 -0.55 15.99 -4.66
N LYS A 104 0.70 15.91 -5.14
CA LYS A 104 1.48 17.04 -5.65
C LYS A 104 1.23 17.36 -7.12
N ALA A 105 0.69 16.42 -7.89
CA ALA A 105 0.42 16.60 -9.32
C ALA A 105 -0.75 17.57 -9.54
N GLN A 106 -0.59 18.49 -10.48
CA GLN A 106 -1.63 19.41 -10.94
C GLN A 106 -2.38 18.82 -12.13
N SER A 107 -1.69 18.04 -12.97
CA SER A 107 -2.24 17.48 -14.21
C SER A 107 -1.77 16.05 -14.45
N ILE A 108 -2.72 15.13 -14.63
CA ILE A 108 -2.46 13.71 -14.84
C ILE A 108 -3.09 13.26 -16.16
N ARG A 109 -2.34 12.57 -17.00
CA ARG A 109 -2.84 11.91 -18.21
C ARG A 109 -2.93 10.41 -18.02
N LEU A 110 -3.91 9.80 -18.68
CA LEU A 110 -4.10 8.36 -18.71
C LEU A 110 -3.66 7.82 -20.08
N GLY A 111 -2.73 6.87 -20.08
CA GLY A 111 -2.30 6.17 -21.27
C GLY A 111 -3.23 5.01 -21.58
N ASN A 112 -3.77 4.97 -22.81
CA ASN A 112 -4.56 3.83 -23.29
C ASN A 112 -3.66 2.74 -23.92
N PHE A 113 -2.64 2.32 -23.17
CA PHE A 113 -1.70 1.28 -23.57
C PHE A 113 -1.17 0.53 -22.35
N GLN A 114 -0.66 -0.69 -22.59
CA GLN A 114 -0.09 -1.55 -21.56
C GLN A 114 1.44 -1.48 -21.59
N GLY A 115 2.02 -0.44 -20.99
CA GLY A 115 3.46 -0.16 -21.04
C GLY A 115 4.31 -1.08 -20.15
N LEU A 116 3.70 -1.86 -19.26
CA LEU A 116 4.43 -2.69 -18.31
C LEU A 116 3.96 -4.14 -18.35
N ILE A 117 4.92 -5.05 -18.25
CA ILE A 117 4.71 -6.47 -17.98
C ILE A 117 5.04 -6.71 -16.50
N TYR A 118 4.00 -6.96 -15.70
CA TYR A 118 4.07 -7.34 -14.30
C TYR A 118 4.15 -8.86 -14.18
N ARG A 119 5.22 -9.36 -13.55
CA ARG A 119 5.44 -10.79 -13.34
C ARG A 119 4.89 -11.18 -11.97
N VAL A 120 3.98 -12.13 -11.94
CA VAL A 120 3.38 -12.70 -10.74
C VAL A 120 4.05 -14.05 -10.51
N HIS A 121 4.94 -14.12 -9.52
CA HIS A 121 5.75 -15.30 -9.20
C HIS A 121 5.96 -15.43 -7.68
N THR A 122 6.38 -16.61 -7.22
CA THR A 122 6.49 -16.96 -5.79
C THR A 122 7.64 -16.25 -5.09
N ASP A 123 8.75 -16.01 -5.80
CA ASP A 123 9.92 -15.27 -5.30
C ASP A 123 9.69 -13.73 -5.24
N SER A 124 8.45 -13.24 -5.44
CA SER A 124 8.12 -11.80 -5.41
C SER A 124 8.12 -11.23 -3.99
N VAL A 125 8.43 -9.93 -3.88
CA VAL A 125 8.34 -9.20 -2.61
C VAL A 125 6.90 -9.11 -2.07
N SER A 126 5.90 -9.18 -2.97
CA SER A 126 4.47 -9.22 -2.65
C SER A 126 4.00 -10.59 -2.15
N ALA A 127 4.89 -11.60 -2.20
CA ALA A 127 4.68 -12.94 -1.64
C ALA A 127 3.41 -13.64 -2.13
N HIS A 128 3.24 -13.67 -3.45
CA HIS A 128 2.15 -14.35 -4.17
C HIS A 128 2.09 -15.87 -3.93
N GLY A 129 3.15 -16.46 -3.36
CA GLY A 129 3.21 -17.88 -2.98
C GLY A 129 2.53 -18.24 -1.65
N GLU A 130 2.06 -17.26 -0.85
CA GLU A 130 1.52 -17.55 0.50
C GLU A 130 0.33 -18.52 0.48
N ALA A 131 -0.56 -18.42 -0.51
CA ALA A 131 -1.70 -19.34 -0.65
C ALA A 131 -1.27 -20.80 -0.87
N GLN A 132 -0.04 -21.01 -1.35
CA GLN A 132 0.60 -22.31 -1.54
C GLN A 132 1.49 -22.70 -0.34
N GLY A 133 1.52 -21.89 0.71
CA GLY A 133 2.43 -22.06 1.85
C GLY A 133 3.89 -21.71 1.54
N ILE A 134 4.15 -21.05 0.42
CA ILE A 134 5.50 -20.67 0.00
C ILE A 134 5.80 -19.27 0.54
N TYR A 135 6.78 -19.21 1.44
CA TYR A 135 7.31 -17.98 2.00
C TYR A 135 8.73 -17.71 1.49
N ARG A 136 9.29 -16.54 1.82
CA ARG A 136 10.61 -16.14 1.33
C ARG A 136 11.68 -17.11 1.83
N LYS A 137 12.56 -17.53 0.92
CA LYS A 137 13.73 -18.37 1.24
C LYS A 137 14.75 -17.68 2.14
N SER A 138 14.80 -16.34 2.10
CA SER A 138 15.69 -15.53 2.94
C SER A 138 15.11 -14.14 3.21
N TYR A 139 15.54 -13.56 4.32
CA TYR A 139 15.16 -12.21 4.73
C TYR A 139 16.39 -11.31 4.79
N PRO A 140 16.25 -10.02 4.47
CA PRO A 140 17.33 -9.05 4.60
C PRO A 140 17.71 -8.83 6.07
N LEU A 141 18.98 -8.47 6.31
CA LEU A 141 19.55 -8.35 7.67
C LEU A 141 18.77 -7.41 8.59
N PHE A 142 18.18 -6.33 8.07
CA PHE A 142 17.42 -5.38 8.89
C PHE A 142 16.16 -6.00 9.54
N MET A 143 15.71 -7.17 9.06
CA MET A 143 14.58 -7.90 9.62
C MET A 143 14.98 -8.89 10.72
N TYR A 144 16.26 -9.00 11.08
CA TYR A 144 16.73 -10.02 12.02
C TYR A 144 16.02 -9.96 13.38
N ASP A 145 15.82 -8.76 13.95
CA ASP A 145 15.09 -8.62 15.22
C ASP A 145 13.64 -9.15 15.13
N ILE A 146 13.02 -9.06 13.96
CA ILE A 146 11.67 -9.60 13.72
C ILE A 146 11.73 -11.12 13.62
N LEU A 147 12.73 -11.67 12.92
CA LEU A 147 12.95 -13.12 12.82
C LEU A 147 13.13 -13.74 14.20
N ASP A 148 14.06 -13.19 14.98
CA ASP A 148 14.37 -13.66 16.34
C ASP A 148 13.15 -13.52 17.26
N GLY A 149 12.48 -12.36 17.22
CA GLY A 149 11.29 -12.08 18.03
C GLY A 149 10.10 -13.00 17.76
N PHE A 150 10.07 -13.70 16.62
CA PHE A 150 9.02 -14.66 16.25
C PHE A 150 9.54 -16.09 16.09
N GLY A 151 10.79 -16.39 16.47
CA GLY A 151 11.36 -17.73 16.38
C GLY A 151 11.36 -18.28 14.95
N PHE A 152 11.62 -17.42 13.96
CA PHE A 152 11.68 -17.77 12.54
C PHE A 152 10.36 -18.33 11.96
N ASP A 153 9.21 -17.98 12.57
CA ASP A 153 7.88 -18.26 12.01
C ASP A 153 7.59 -17.32 10.83
N ASP A 154 7.70 -17.84 9.61
CA ASP A 154 7.55 -17.07 8.36
C ASP A 154 6.25 -16.28 8.25
N TYR A 155 5.14 -16.89 8.69
CA TYR A 155 3.83 -16.23 8.67
C TYR A 155 3.84 -15.02 9.59
N LYS A 156 4.28 -15.18 10.84
CA LYS A 156 4.31 -14.07 11.80
C LYS A 156 5.28 -12.98 11.38
N VAL A 157 6.47 -13.36 10.91
CA VAL A 157 7.49 -12.43 10.42
C VAL A 157 6.94 -11.57 9.28
N LYS A 158 6.33 -12.19 8.27
CA LYS A 158 5.73 -11.48 7.13
C LYS A 158 4.65 -10.50 7.59
N HIS A 159 3.66 -10.99 8.34
CA HIS A 159 2.49 -10.20 8.70
C HIS A 159 2.81 -9.10 9.73
N TYR A 160 3.71 -9.36 10.68
CA TYR A 160 4.20 -8.31 11.58
C TYR A 160 5.01 -7.25 10.83
N PHE A 161 5.92 -7.66 9.93
CA PHE A 161 6.68 -6.69 9.12
C PHE A 161 5.78 -5.85 8.21
N PHE A 162 4.72 -6.43 7.66
CA PHE A 162 3.71 -5.69 6.91
C PHE A 162 2.99 -4.65 7.79
N SER A 163 2.57 -5.01 9.01
CA SER A 163 1.97 -4.07 9.96
C SER A 163 2.94 -2.97 10.39
N TYR A 164 4.20 -3.31 10.67
CA TYR A 164 5.28 -2.36 10.93
C TYR A 164 5.42 -1.37 9.76
N SER A 165 5.42 -1.88 8.53
CA SER A 165 5.54 -1.06 7.33
C SER A 165 4.34 -0.13 7.13
N CYS A 166 3.13 -0.64 7.32
CA CYS A 166 1.91 0.16 7.27
C CYS A 166 1.89 1.26 8.34
N THR A 167 2.52 1.04 9.50
CA THR A 167 2.66 2.06 10.55
C THR A 167 3.44 3.27 10.03
N TYR A 168 4.59 3.04 9.37
CA TYR A 168 5.38 4.13 8.79
C TYR A 168 4.70 4.78 7.58
N VAL A 169 3.98 4.02 6.75
CA VAL A 169 3.15 4.59 5.67
C VAL A 169 2.11 5.56 6.25
N CYS A 170 1.41 5.16 7.31
CA CYS A 170 0.44 6.03 7.98
C CYS A 170 1.10 7.27 8.61
N LEU A 171 2.24 7.11 9.27
CA LEU A 171 2.96 8.24 9.90
C LEU A 171 3.49 9.23 8.86
N GLY A 172 4.09 8.75 7.77
CA GLY A 172 4.55 9.61 6.68
C GLY A 172 3.39 10.32 5.96
N LEU A 173 2.25 9.65 5.81
CA LEU A 173 1.07 10.26 5.23
C LEU A 173 0.48 11.34 6.17
N LEU A 174 0.48 11.08 7.48
CA LEU A 174 0.05 12.05 8.50
C LEU A 174 0.95 13.29 8.49
N ASP A 175 2.26 13.10 8.40
CA ASP A 175 3.24 14.19 8.28
C ASP A 175 2.95 15.04 7.04
N PHE A 176 2.80 14.42 5.87
CA PHE A 176 2.44 15.13 4.64
C PHE A 176 1.13 15.90 4.77
N ILE A 177 0.08 15.27 5.32
CA ILE A 177 -1.22 15.93 5.55
C ILE A 177 -1.08 17.18 6.43
N SER A 178 -0.15 17.18 7.39
CA SER A 178 0.08 18.32 8.28
C SER A 178 0.69 19.53 7.56
N THR A 179 1.37 19.31 6.44
CA THR A 179 1.94 20.37 5.59
C THR A 179 0.90 21.03 4.68
N LEU A 180 -0.25 20.38 4.46
CA LEU A 180 -1.30 20.91 3.59
C LEU A 180 -1.98 22.14 4.23
N PRO A 181 -2.37 23.15 3.44
CA PRO A 181 -3.07 24.33 3.95
C PRO A 181 -4.30 23.97 4.78
N SER A 182 -4.47 24.68 5.91
CA SER A 182 -5.56 24.46 6.86
C SER A 182 -6.91 25.09 6.45
N THR A 183 -6.99 25.71 5.26
CA THR A 183 -8.20 26.37 4.78
C THR A 183 -9.35 25.37 4.56
N THR A 184 -10.55 25.77 4.99
CA THR A 184 -11.82 25.04 4.88
C THR A 184 -12.37 25.00 3.46
N PRO A 185 -13.06 23.92 3.03
CA PRO A 185 -12.69 22.50 3.11
C PRO A 185 -11.52 22.16 2.17
N ASN A 186 -10.71 21.16 2.54
CA ASN A 186 -9.63 20.64 1.70
C ASN A 186 -9.95 19.18 1.28
N PRO A 187 -10.57 18.95 0.10
CA PRO A 187 -10.97 17.61 -0.35
C PRO A 187 -9.80 16.64 -0.48
N LEU A 188 -8.61 17.14 -0.85
CA LEU A 188 -7.39 16.33 -0.92
C LEU A 188 -7.01 15.80 0.47
N LYS A 189 -7.02 16.67 1.49
CA LYS A 189 -6.79 16.26 2.88
C LYS A 189 -7.78 15.20 3.33
N SER A 190 -9.07 15.37 3.02
CA SER A 190 -10.10 14.38 3.35
C SER A 190 -9.86 13.04 2.66
N LYS A 191 -9.48 13.03 1.37
CA LYS A 191 -9.18 11.80 0.64
C LYS A 191 -7.96 11.07 1.20
N LEU A 192 -6.89 11.81 1.52
CA LEU A 192 -5.68 11.25 2.13
C LEU A 192 -5.97 10.68 3.53
N ILE A 193 -6.83 11.33 4.33
CA ILE A 193 -7.29 10.78 5.61
C ILE A 193 -8.05 9.46 5.42
N ALA A 194 -8.91 9.35 4.40
CA ALA A 194 -9.60 8.10 4.10
C ALA A 194 -8.63 6.95 3.75
N PHE A 195 -7.60 7.23 2.94
CA PHE A 195 -6.52 6.26 2.67
C PHE A 195 -5.75 5.88 3.93
N LEU A 196 -5.44 6.87 4.79
CA LEU A 196 -4.78 6.65 6.07
C LEU A 196 -5.60 5.72 6.97
N GLN A 197 -6.92 5.93 7.09
CA GLN A 197 -7.81 5.10 7.89
C GLN A 197 -7.85 3.65 7.42
N LEU A 198 -7.83 3.41 6.10
CA LEU A 198 -7.75 2.06 5.56
C LEU A 198 -6.42 1.41 5.93
N ARG A 199 -5.30 2.11 5.75
CA ARG A 199 -3.96 1.60 6.08
C ARG A 199 -3.77 1.40 7.59
N ALA A 200 -4.42 2.21 8.42
CA ALA A 200 -4.38 2.09 9.88
C ALA A 200 -4.91 0.72 10.34
N MET A 201 -5.91 0.16 9.66
CA MET A 201 -6.38 -1.21 9.95
C MET A 201 -5.24 -2.23 9.93
N TYR A 202 -4.35 -2.17 8.92
CA TYR A 202 -3.21 -3.05 8.80
C TYR A 202 -2.08 -2.70 9.77
N ALA A 203 -1.84 -1.40 10.01
CA ALA A 203 -0.84 -0.93 10.98
C ALA A 203 -1.14 -1.45 12.39
N PHE A 204 -2.38 -1.25 12.86
CA PHE A 204 -2.82 -1.74 14.17
C PHE A 204 -2.89 -3.28 14.24
N GLY A 205 -2.98 -3.99 13.12
CA GLY A 205 -2.99 -5.46 13.09
C GLY A 205 -1.82 -6.11 13.83
N GLY A 206 -0.64 -5.47 13.79
CA GLY A 206 0.58 -5.99 14.41
C GLY A 206 0.48 -6.13 15.94
N VAL A 207 -0.42 -5.42 16.60
CA VAL A 207 -0.54 -5.47 18.07
C VAL A 207 -1.22 -6.75 18.58
N SER A 208 -1.71 -7.57 17.65
CA SER A 208 -2.36 -8.86 17.90
C SER A 208 -1.37 -10.03 18.05
N PHE A 209 -0.10 -9.79 17.71
CA PHE A 209 0.99 -10.74 17.90
C PHE A 209 1.47 -10.78 19.35
N GLU A 210 2.11 -11.89 19.72
CA GLU A 210 2.63 -12.15 21.06
C GLU A 210 3.91 -11.37 21.39
N SER A 211 4.64 -10.94 20.36
CA SER A 211 5.91 -10.22 20.44
C SER A 211 5.81 -8.88 19.71
N ASP A 212 6.60 -7.90 20.15
CA ASP A 212 6.66 -6.55 19.54
C ASP A 212 8.12 -6.09 19.38
N PRO A 213 8.93 -6.80 18.55
CA PRO A 213 10.37 -6.54 18.43
C PRO A 213 10.74 -5.15 17.91
N LYS A 214 9.80 -4.45 17.26
CA LYS A 214 9.99 -3.08 16.74
C LYS A 214 9.17 -2.02 17.49
N ASN A 215 8.58 -2.36 18.64
CA ASN A 215 7.80 -1.44 19.48
C ASN A 215 6.70 -0.66 18.71
N ILE A 216 5.97 -1.35 17.82
CA ILE A 216 4.93 -0.72 16.98
C ILE A 216 3.86 -0.08 17.83
N ARG A 217 3.58 -0.62 19.03
CA ARG A 217 2.53 -0.08 19.90
C ARG A 217 2.81 1.38 20.27
N ALA A 218 4.06 1.74 20.52
CA ALA A 218 4.43 3.12 20.80
C ALA A 218 4.29 4.01 19.55
N LEU A 219 4.67 3.48 18.38
CA LEU A 219 4.59 4.18 17.10
C LEU A 219 3.16 4.46 16.64
N LEU A 220 2.19 3.65 17.09
CA LEU A 220 0.77 3.77 16.71
C LEU A 220 0.03 4.91 17.44
N LYS A 221 0.59 5.50 18.50
CA LYS A 221 -0.10 6.54 19.30
C LYS A 221 -0.63 7.73 18.47
N PRO A 222 0.14 8.32 17.52
CA PRO A 222 -0.37 9.41 16.69
C PRO A 222 -1.54 8.98 15.77
N LEU A 223 -1.73 7.68 15.57
CA LEU A 223 -2.74 7.12 14.68
C LEU A 223 -4.06 6.76 15.39
N GLU A 224 -4.14 6.89 16.72
CA GLU A 224 -5.36 6.62 17.51
C GLU A 224 -6.61 7.36 17.00
N PRO A 225 -6.54 8.64 16.55
CA PRO A 225 -7.69 9.34 15.99
C PRO A 225 -8.22 8.75 14.67
N TYR A 226 -7.44 7.88 14.03
CA TYR A 226 -7.70 7.35 12.68
C TYR A 226 -8.10 5.86 12.68
N MET A 227 -8.58 5.35 13.82
CA MET A 227 -8.98 3.96 13.99
C MET A 227 -10.38 3.61 13.48
N GLN A 228 -10.99 4.41 12.60
CA GLN A 228 -12.39 4.23 12.15
C GLN A 228 -12.61 2.86 11.50
N LYS A 229 -11.68 2.41 10.62
CA LYS A 229 -11.74 1.10 9.96
C LYS A 229 -11.09 -0.04 10.78
N VAL A 230 -10.52 0.24 11.96
CA VAL A 230 -9.88 -0.79 12.82
C VAL A 230 -10.93 -1.62 13.57
N SER A 231 -10.84 -2.95 13.47
CA SER A 231 -11.78 -3.88 14.12
C SER A 231 -11.74 -3.81 15.65
N PHE A 232 -12.85 -4.20 16.29
CA PHE A 232 -12.97 -4.23 17.76
C PHE A 232 -11.91 -5.13 18.42
N ASN A 233 -11.64 -6.30 17.85
CA ASN A 233 -10.64 -7.24 18.41
C ASN A 233 -9.23 -6.64 18.40
N ILE A 234 -8.89 -5.89 17.35
CA ILE A 234 -7.59 -5.20 17.26
C ILE A 234 -7.54 -4.03 18.24
N LYS A 235 -8.63 -3.24 18.36
CA LYS A 235 -8.75 -2.19 19.39
C LYS A 235 -8.56 -2.77 20.80
N LEU A 236 -9.14 -3.93 21.08
CA LEU A 236 -8.98 -4.62 22.36
C LEU A 236 -7.52 -5.08 22.58
N ALA A 237 -6.88 -5.62 21.55
CA ALA A 237 -5.45 -5.97 21.59
C ALA A 237 -4.55 -4.75 21.84
N TYR A 238 -4.95 -3.58 21.32
CA TYR A 238 -4.24 -2.31 21.49
C TYR A 238 -4.40 -1.72 22.90
N TYR A 239 -5.63 -1.48 23.35
CA TYR A 239 -5.92 -0.81 24.62
C TYR A 239 -5.83 -1.74 25.84
N MET A 240 -6.16 -3.02 25.68
CA MET A 240 -6.26 -3.99 26.78
C MET A 240 -5.52 -5.31 26.47
N PRO A 241 -4.19 -5.29 26.28
CA PRO A 241 -3.42 -6.44 25.78
C PRO A 241 -3.47 -7.67 26.69
N ARG A 242 -3.67 -7.50 28.01
CA ARG A 242 -3.83 -8.61 28.96
C ARG A 242 -5.16 -9.32 28.77
N LEU A 243 -6.25 -8.55 28.69
CA LEU A 243 -7.60 -9.10 28.47
C LEU A 243 -7.69 -9.78 27.10
N TYR A 244 -7.13 -9.16 26.06
CA TYR A 244 -7.07 -9.76 24.73
C TYR A 244 -6.37 -11.13 24.74
N ARG A 245 -5.23 -11.27 25.42
CA ARG A 245 -4.52 -12.55 25.55
C ARG A 245 -5.35 -13.63 26.25
N ILE A 246 -6.05 -13.27 27.32
CA ILE A 246 -6.95 -14.20 28.04
C ILE A 246 -8.08 -14.67 27.11
N LEU A 247 -8.75 -13.75 26.42
CA LEU A 247 -9.84 -14.09 25.51
C LEU A 247 -9.37 -14.96 24.33
N LYS A 248 -8.19 -14.65 23.77
CA LYS A 248 -7.55 -15.44 22.70
C LYS A 248 -7.29 -16.87 23.17
N PHE A 249 -6.74 -17.03 24.38
CA PHE A 249 -6.47 -18.35 24.97
C PHE A 249 -7.76 -19.16 25.18
N ILE A 250 -8.79 -18.55 25.75
CA ILE A 250 -10.10 -19.18 25.96
C ILE A 250 -10.68 -19.66 24.61
N LYS A 251 -10.66 -18.80 23.58
CA LYS A 251 -11.14 -19.15 22.24
C LYS A 251 -10.39 -20.35 21.65
N THR A 252 -9.08 -20.43 21.84
CA THR A 252 -8.27 -21.57 21.37
C THR A 252 -8.64 -22.87 22.07
N ILE A 253 -8.94 -22.83 23.38
CA ILE A 253 -9.40 -24.01 24.13
C ILE A 253 -10.73 -24.52 23.59
N PHE A 254 -11.71 -23.63 23.39
CA PHE A 254 -13.03 -24.03 22.89
C PHE A 254 -12.95 -24.59 21.47
N LYS A 255 -12.10 -24.04 20.60
CA LYS A 255 -11.92 -24.55 19.23
C LYS A 255 -11.25 -25.92 19.16
N ARG A 256 -10.54 -26.35 20.20
CA ARG A 256 -9.92 -27.70 20.27
C ARG A 256 -10.85 -28.76 20.84
N ARG A 257 -12.00 -28.37 21.39
CA ARG A 257 -12.95 -29.26 22.08
C ARG A 257 -14.24 -29.52 21.30
N GLY A 258 -14.42 -28.90 20.13
CA GLY A 258 -15.52 -29.16 19.19
C GLY A 258 -14.94 -29.52 17.83
#